data_AF-A0A1G2YT92-F1
#
_entry.id   AF-A0A1G2YT92-F1
#
_cell.length_a   1.000
_cell.length_b   1.000
_cell.length_c   1.000
_cell.angle_alpha   90.00
_cell.angle_beta   90.00
_cell.angle_gamma   90.00
#
_symmetry.space_group_name_H-M   'P 1'
#
loop_
_entity.id
_entity.type
_entity.pdbx_description
1 polymer ?
#
loop_
_entity_poly.entity_id
_entity_poly.type
_entity_poly.pdbx_seq_one_letter_code
_entity_poly.pdbx_strand_id
1 'polypeptide(L)' 'MAKIIKVKCTGAGQHVNEIDLEDILGPDVVMYGNPISTGRPIPERIVRKCEECIEGKVILTRDMIEENF' A
#
# COMPACT_ATOMS: atom_id res chain seq x y z
N MET A 1 14.77 3.20 1.85
CA MET A 1 14.42 4.02 3.04
C MET A 1 12.95 3.71 3.21
N ALA A 2 12.61 2.88 4.21
CA ALA A 2 11.28 2.27 4.32
C ALA A 2 10.20 3.35 4.28
N LYS A 3 9.29 3.27 3.30
CA LYS A 3 8.16 4.18 3.18
C LYS A 3 6.96 3.57 3.89
N ILE A 4 6.91 3.79 5.19
CA ILE A 4 5.84 3.29 6.05
C ILE A 4 4.70 4.30 6.03
N ILE A 5 3.49 3.85 5.65
CA ILE A 5 2.28 4.65 5.68
C ILE A 5 1.26 4.10 6.67
N LYS A 6 0.52 5.01 7.31
CA LYS A 6 -0.49 4.66 8.30
C LYS A 6 -1.86 4.67 7.64
N VAL A 7 -2.46 3.50 7.49
CA VAL A 7 -3.77 3.37 6.84
C VAL A 7 -4.77 2.77 7.81
N LYS A 8 -5.93 3.42 7.92
CA LYS A 8 -7.04 2.90 8.74
C LYS A 8 -7.70 1.72 8.03
N CYS A 9 -7.98 0.66 8.78
CA CYS A 9 -8.79 -0.42 8.25
C CYS A 9 -10.24 0.04 8.06
N THR A 10 -10.93 -0.64 7.14
CA THR A 10 -12.36 -0.44 6.84
C THR A 10 -13.29 -1.12 7.85
N GLY A 11 -12.76 -1.75 8.90
CA GLY A 11 -13.55 -2.39 9.95
C GLY A 11 -14.19 -1.38 10.90
N ALA A 12 -15.16 -1.82 11.70
CA ALA A 12 -15.87 -0.99 12.68
C ALA A 12 -14.93 -0.32 13.71
N GLY A 13 -13.78 -0.96 14.01
CA GLY A 13 -12.76 -0.42 14.90
C GLY A 13 -11.82 0.63 14.28
N GLN A 14 -11.82 0.80 12.95
CA GLN A 14 -10.95 1.75 12.22
C GLN A 14 -9.48 1.76 12.68
N HIS A 15 -8.95 0.58 13.02
CA HIS A 15 -7.58 0.36 13.49
C HIS A 15 -6.55 0.96 12.53
N VAL A 16 -5.50 1.57 13.08
CA VAL A 16 -4.41 2.16 12.30
C VAL A 16 -3.37 1.08 12.04
N ASN A 17 -3.20 0.72 10.78
CA ASN A 17 -2.21 -0.28 10.36
C ASN A 17 -1.01 0.44 9.76
N GLU A 18 0.18 0.09 10.23
CA GLU A 18 1.45 0.58 9.69
C GLU A 18 1.84 -0.35 8.55
N ILE A 19 1.81 0.19 7.34
CA ILE A 19 2.04 -0.56 6.12
C ILE A 19 3.34 -0.11 5.51
N ASP A 20 4.29 -1.03 5.38
CA ASP A 20 5.51 -0.78 4.62
C ASP A 20 5.23 -0.94 3.12
N LEU A 21 5.33 0.18 2.39
CA LEU A 21 5.15 0.18 0.95
C LEU A 21 6.25 -0.61 0.23
N GLU A 22 7.49 -0.68 0.77
CA GLU A 22 8.56 -1.48 0.17
C GLU A 22 8.26 -2.99 0.25
N ASP A 23 7.67 -3.45 1.35
CA ASP A 23 7.23 -4.86 1.52
C ASP A 23 6.09 -5.22 0.55
N ILE A 24 5.14 -4.29 0.38
CA ILE A 24 3.94 -4.53 -0.43
C ILE A 24 4.21 -4.45 -1.92
N LEU A 25 4.94 -3.44 -2.36
CA LEU A 25 5.28 -3.24 -3.76
C LEU A 25 6.35 -4.25 -4.18
N GLY A 26 7.15 -4.75 -3.23
CA GLY A 26 8.26 -5.66 -3.52
C GLY A 26 9.33 -4.97 -4.39
N PRO A 27 10.49 -5.61 -4.60
CA PRO A 27 11.55 -5.07 -5.46
C PRO A 27 11.14 -4.96 -6.94
N ASP A 28 10.02 -5.59 -7.33
CA ASP A 28 9.53 -5.67 -8.71
C ASP A 28 8.54 -4.56 -9.11
N VAL A 29 8.00 -3.80 -8.16
CA VAL A 29 7.08 -2.69 -8.48
C VAL A 29 7.84 -1.37 -8.36
N VAL A 30 8.22 -0.84 -9.52
CA VAL A 30 8.96 0.41 -9.64
C VAL A 30 7.98 1.55 -9.91
N MET A 31 7.85 2.48 -8.96
CA MET A 31 7.10 3.72 -9.16
C MET A 31 7.94 4.68 -9.99
N TYR A 32 7.57 4.88 -11.26
CA TYR A 32 8.37 5.69 -12.17
C TYR A 32 7.67 7.01 -12.53
N GLY A 33 8.30 8.11 -12.12
CA GLY A 33 8.19 9.44 -12.74
C GLY A 33 9.14 9.65 -13.94
N ASN A 34 9.65 8.58 -14.58
CA ASN A 34 10.30 8.64 -15.90
C ASN A 34 10.46 7.22 -16.51
N PRO A 35 10.73 7.05 -17.82
CA PRO A 35 10.69 5.72 -18.45
C PRO A 35 11.91 4.90 -18.04
N ILE A 36 11.73 3.64 -17.64
CA ILE A 36 12.34 2.43 -18.25
C ILE A 36 11.83 1.17 -17.49
N SER A 37 10.83 0.52 -18.11
CA SER A 37 10.88 -0.89 -18.52
C SER A 37 11.03 -2.03 -17.49
N THR A 38 10.15 -2.10 -16.49
CA THR A 38 9.61 -3.41 -16.05
C THR A 38 8.08 -3.35 -16.15
N GLY A 39 7.51 -4.13 -17.08
CA GLY A 39 6.14 -3.97 -17.58
C GLY A 39 4.99 -4.34 -16.63
N ARG A 40 5.12 -4.12 -15.32
CA ARG A 40 4.01 -4.32 -14.36
C ARG A 40 3.50 -2.98 -13.83
N PRO A 41 2.24 -2.62 -14.13
CA PRO A 41 1.65 -1.42 -13.55
C PRO A 41 1.51 -1.59 -12.03
N ILE A 42 1.71 -0.50 -11.28
CA ILE A 42 1.29 -0.45 -9.87
C ILE A 42 -0.20 -0.80 -9.83
N PRO A 43 -0.62 -1.76 -8.99
CA PRO A 43 -2.03 -2.11 -8.87
C PRO A 43 -2.83 -0.88 -8.44
N GLU A 44 -4.01 -0.69 -9.06
CA GLU A 44 -4.95 0.39 -8.74
C GLU A 44 -5.31 0.44 -7.24
N ARG A 45 -5.34 -0.73 -6.60
CA ARG A 45 -5.65 -0.92 -5.19
C ARG A 45 -4.95 -2.15 -4.65
N ILE A 46 -4.47 -2.08 -3.43
CA ILE A 46 -3.91 -3.20 -2.68
C ILE A 46 -4.76 -3.39 -1.44
N VAL A 47 -5.24 -4.62 -1.24
CA VAL A 47 -6.11 -4.96 -0.11
C VAL A 47 -5.36 -5.91 0.80
N ARG A 48 -5.11 -5.47 2.03
CA ARG A 48 -4.54 -6.28 3.11
C ARG A 48 -5.57 -6.52 4.19
N LYS A 49 -5.34 -7.55 4.98
CA LYS A 49 -6.11 -7.78 6.21
C LYS A 49 -5.56 -6.86 7.29
N CYS A 50 -6.44 -6.36 8.15
CA CYS A 50 -6.02 -5.64 9.35
C CYS A 50 -5.28 -6.61 10.29
N GLU A 51 -4.22 -6.14 10.95
CA GLU A 51 -3.49 -6.93 11.96
C GLU A 51 -4.27 -7.02 13.27
N GLU A 52 -5.06 -5.99 13.59
CA GLU A 52 -5.85 -5.92 14.82
C GLU A 52 -7.25 -6.54 14.72
N CYS A 53 -7.80 -6.73 13.51
CA CYS A 53 -9.14 -7.30 13.37
C CYS A 53 -9.30 -8.18 12.14
N ILE A 54 -10.18 -9.18 12.26
CA ILE A 54 -10.39 -10.20 11.22
C ILE A 54 -11.37 -9.69 10.15
N GLU A 55 -12.27 -8.77 10.52
CA GLU A 55 -13.31 -8.24 9.64
C GLU A 55 -12.82 -7.04 8.79
N GLY A 56 -11.89 -6.24 9.33
CA GLY A 56 -11.39 -5.03 8.69
C GLY A 56 -10.35 -5.33 7.62
N LYS A 57 -10.47 -4.63 6.48
CA LYS A 57 -9.46 -4.65 5.42
C LYS A 57 -8.76 -3.30 5.33
N VAL A 58 -7.47 -3.32 5.14
CA VAL A 58 -6.66 -2.14 4.85
C VAL A 58 -6.60 -2.00 3.34
N ILE A 59 -7.10 -0.89 2.82
CA ILE A 59 -7.14 -0.62 1.38
C ILE A 59 -6.15 0.50 1.11
N LEU A 60 -5.14 0.21 0.30
CA LEU A 60 -4.15 1.16 -0.16
C LEU A 60 -4.45 1.43 -1.63
N THR A 61 -4.80 2.67 -1.96
CA THR A 61 -4.99 3.06 -3.37
C THR A 61 -3.67 3.57 -3.95
N ARG A 62 -3.56 3.52 -5.28
CA ARG A 62 -2.40 4.07 -5.98
C ARG A 62 -2.08 5.51 -5.55
N ASP A 63 -3.09 6.37 -5.47
CA ASP A 63 -2.92 7.77 -5.05
C ASP A 63 -2.24 7.89 -3.68
N MET A 64 -2.65 7.07 -2.69
CA MET A 64 -2.04 7.09 -1.35
C MET A 64 -0.56 6.69 -1.38
N ILE A 65 -0.19 5.78 -2.29
CA ILE A 65 1.18 5.32 -2.45
C ILE A 65 2.00 6.41 -3.17
N GLU A 66 1.44 7.02 -4.21
CA GLU A 66 2.06 8.13 -4.97
C GLU A 66 2.24 9.40 -4.10
N GLU A 67 1.33 9.71 -3.19
CA GLU A 67 1.44 10.86 -2.27
C GLU A 67 2.55 10.71 -1.22
N ASN A 68 2.95 9.46 -0.91
CA ASN A 68 3.97 9.17 0.10
C ASN A 68 5.31 8.75 -0.52
N PHE A 69 5.43 8.73 -1.86
CA PHE A 69 6.66 8.41 -2.57
C PHE A 69 7.38 9.66 -3.09
#